data_AF-A0A976KPW0-F1
#
_entry.id   AF-A0A976KPW0-F1
#
_cell.length_a   1.000
_cell.length_b   1.000
_cell.length_c   1.000
_cell.angle_alpha   90.00
_cell.angle_beta   90.00
_cell.angle_gamma   90.00
#
_symmetry.space_group_name_H-M   'P 1'
#
loop_
_entity.id
_entity.type
_entity.pdbx_description
1 polymer ?
#
loop_
_entity_poly.entity_id
_entity_poly.type
_entity_poly.pdbx_seq_one_letter_code
_entity_poly.pdbx_strand_id
1 'polypeptide(L)'
;MALDPSIIQNIRGVDPVASIQQGIKTAAIFQGIQQERELAPLRKQIIEGRLAQQEQERISSERDQQLQNIDFLRRSATELKSLPSLEQRQQAFSLLAPRLEKMGIDSGQILPEHLTDDGLDTFIGSLPQVGQDLTAGQREFAELTEKLTPEDKARARRIKLGLEPRATGSAALTIAEQEKALEVARSEATIAGAKEEAKLISRRKLTPEIEAAVTSSVASARSVANQSEEGRSNATALRVYETGIRNLAGKLGESSTGPIVGLIPAITSEQQSAEGAISLMAPLLKDIFRSSGEGTFTDQDQKLLIGMIPTRRDTPEARESKLIALDSIIQAKLGQQPAQSVPAQITDPQAQSAPAQQFREGQTATNPTTGQIIIFRNGQWVPM
;
A
#
# COMPACT_ATOMS: atom_id res chain seq x y z
N MET A 1 -29.44 4.59 42.16
CA MET A 1 -28.05 4.10 42.14
C MET A 1 -27.15 5.28 42.47
N ALA A 2 -26.63 5.33 43.69
CA ALA A 2 -25.69 6.37 44.12
C ALA A 2 -24.27 5.92 43.78
N LEU A 3 -23.51 6.78 43.11
CA LEU A 3 -22.09 6.53 42.82
C LEU A 3 -21.28 6.62 44.12
N ASP A 4 -20.44 5.61 44.33
CA ASP A 4 -19.58 5.46 45.50
C ASP A 4 -18.50 6.58 45.53
N PRO A 5 -18.48 7.44 46.56
CA PRO A 5 -17.53 8.55 46.67
C PRO A 5 -16.07 8.11 46.94
N SER A 6 -15.81 6.81 47.15
CA SER A 6 -14.45 6.29 47.38
C SER A 6 -13.55 6.32 46.14
N ILE A 7 -14.10 6.47 44.92
CA ILE A 7 -13.31 6.53 43.67
C ILE A 7 -12.52 7.84 43.52
N ILE A 8 -12.89 8.91 44.24
CA ILE A 8 -12.27 10.24 44.07
C ILE A 8 -10.98 10.41 44.90
N GLN A 9 -10.68 9.54 45.86
CA GLN A 9 -9.54 9.75 46.78
C GLN A 9 -8.18 9.21 46.32
N ASN A 10 -8.10 8.43 45.23
CA ASN A 10 -6.83 7.81 44.80
C ASN A 10 -5.96 8.66 43.84
N ILE A 11 -6.28 9.94 43.61
CA ILE A 11 -5.51 10.80 42.68
C ILE A 11 -4.47 11.68 43.41
N ARG A 12 -4.43 11.70 44.75
CA ARG A 12 -3.60 12.66 45.53
C ARG A 12 -2.13 12.29 45.77
N GLY A 13 -1.58 11.26 45.11
CA GLY A 13 -0.22 10.79 45.38
C GLY A 13 0.76 10.75 44.21
N VAL A 14 0.34 11.15 43.00
CA VAL A 14 1.23 11.07 41.83
C VAL A 14 2.08 12.33 41.79
N ASP A 15 3.37 12.19 42.14
CA ASP A 15 4.36 13.26 41.97
C ASP A 15 4.45 13.64 40.48
N PRO A 16 4.00 14.85 40.10
CA PRO A 16 3.98 15.27 38.70
C PRO A 16 5.39 15.27 38.10
N VAL A 17 6.44 15.50 38.90
CA VAL A 17 7.83 15.52 38.43
C VAL A 17 8.30 14.12 38.05
N ALA A 18 7.98 13.11 38.89
CA ALA A 18 8.31 11.73 38.60
C ALA A 18 7.58 11.22 37.34
N SER A 19 6.32 11.61 37.15
CA SER A 19 5.54 11.22 35.96
C SER A 19 6.10 11.83 34.66
N ILE A 20 6.56 13.08 34.70
CA ILE A 20 7.22 13.75 33.57
C ILE A 20 8.56 13.10 33.24
N GLN A 21 9.39 12.78 34.25
CA GLN A 21 10.66 12.09 34.03
C GLN A 21 10.47 10.70 33.43
N GLN A 22 9.45 9.97 33.86
CA GLN A 22 9.10 8.67 33.30
C GLN A 22 8.59 8.81 31.86
N GLY A 23 7.82 9.85 31.54
CA GLY A 23 7.41 10.19 30.18
C GLY A 23 8.60 10.47 29.25
N ILE A 24 9.60 11.25 29.69
CA ILE A 24 10.81 11.55 28.91
C ILE A 24 11.63 10.28 28.64
N LYS A 25 11.81 9.42 29.65
CA LYS A 25 12.51 8.12 29.46
C LYS A 25 11.79 7.23 28.47
N THR A 26 10.45 7.17 28.55
CA THR A 26 9.64 6.36 27.64
C THR A 26 9.70 6.92 26.21
N ALA A 27 9.66 8.24 26.04
CA ALA A 27 9.81 8.90 24.74
C ALA A 27 11.18 8.63 24.09
N ALA A 28 12.27 8.67 24.88
CA ALA A 28 13.60 8.33 24.40
C ALA A 28 13.72 6.87 23.91
N ILE A 29 13.08 5.93 24.63
CA ILE A 29 13.02 4.52 24.21
C ILE A 29 12.22 4.39 22.90
N PHE A 30 11.07 5.07 22.77
CA PHE A 30 10.29 5.07 21.53
C PHE A 30 11.06 5.66 20.34
N GLN A 31 11.81 6.75 20.56
CA GLN A 31 12.64 7.35 19.52
C GLN A 31 13.77 6.41 19.10
N GLY A 32 14.39 5.69 20.04
CA GLY A 32 15.37 4.63 19.75
C GLY A 32 14.77 3.49 18.93
N ILE A 33 13.57 3.02 19.27
CA ILE A 33 12.86 1.98 18.52
C ILE A 33 12.48 2.45 17.11
N GLN A 34 12.12 3.72 16.94
CA GLN A 34 11.85 4.28 15.61
C GLN A 34 13.11 4.38 14.75
N GLN A 35 14.21 4.89 15.31
CA GLN A 35 15.50 4.91 14.61
C GLN A 35 15.97 3.49 14.25
N GLU A 36 15.79 2.52 15.14
CA GLU A 36 16.14 1.12 14.86
C GLU A 36 15.26 0.51 13.77
N ARG A 37 13.97 0.85 13.72
CA ARG A 37 13.06 0.44 12.63
C ARG A 37 13.45 1.05 11.29
N GLU A 38 13.90 2.30 11.26
CA GLU A 38 14.37 2.97 10.04
C GLU A 38 15.72 2.41 9.55
N LEU A 39 16.61 2.02 10.47
CA LEU A 39 17.93 1.47 10.15
C LEU A 39 17.93 -0.05 9.91
N ALA A 40 16.91 -0.77 10.38
CA ALA A 40 16.76 -2.22 10.16
C ALA A 40 16.86 -2.64 8.67
N PRO A 41 16.16 -2.01 7.71
CA PRO A 41 16.30 -2.37 6.30
C PRO A 41 17.71 -2.11 5.76
N LEU A 42 18.37 -1.03 6.19
CA LEU A 42 19.74 -0.71 5.76
C LEU A 42 20.75 -1.75 6.31
N ARG A 43 20.63 -2.13 7.58
CA ARG A 43 21.48 -3.18 8.18
C ARG A 43 21.27 -4.52 7.47
N LYS A 44 20.02 -4.86 7.14
CA LYS A 44 19.70 -6.06 6.37
C LYS A 44 20.38 -6.02 4.99
N GLN A 45 20.28 -4.91 4.26
CA GLN A 45 20.95 -4.74 2.96
C GLN A 45 22.49 -4.85 3.06
N ILE A 46 23.10 -4.31 4.12
CA ILE A 46 24.56 -4.39 4.32
C ILE A 46 24.99 -5.84 4.60
N ILE A 47 24.23 -6.57 5.42
CA ILE A 47 24.53 -7.97 5.73
C ILE A 47 24.34 -8.85 4.50
N GLU A 48 23.24 -8.68 3.77
CA GLU A 48 22.97 -9.39 2.51
C GLU A 48 24.06 -9.10 1.46
N GLY A 49 24.49 -7.84 1.34
CA GLY A 49 25.59 -7.46 0.46
C GLY A 49 26.92 -8.11 0.82
N ARG A 50 27.27 -8.17 2.13
CA ARG A 50 28.49 -8.85 2.59
C ARG A 50 28.43 -10.36 2.37
N LEU A 51 27.28 -10.98 2.60
CA LEU A 51 27.10 -12.41 2.39
C LEU A 51 27.23 -12.77 0.90
N ALA A 52 26.61 -11.99 0.01
CA ALA A 52 26.73 -12.17 -1.43
C ALA A 52 28.17 -12.01 -1.92
N GLN A 53 28.91 -11.03 -1.37
CA GLN A 53 30.33 -10.85 -1.69
C GLN A 53 31.16 -12.05 -1.24
N GLN A 54 30.96 -12.54 -0.01
CA GLN A 54 31.69 -13.68 0.51
C GLN A 54 31.40 -14.98 -0.28
N GLU A 55 30.15 -15.18 -0.69
CA GLU A 55 29.77 -16.30 -1.54
C GLU A 55 30.42 -16.21 -2.92
N GLN A 56 30.47 -15.01 -3.52
CA GLN A 56 31.14 -14.77 -4.79
C GLN A 56 32.64 -15.04 -4.71
N GLU A 57 33.29 -14.63 -3.62
CA GLU A 57 34.70 -14.94 -3.35
C GLU A 57 34.93 -16.45 -3.23
N ARG A 58 34.07 -17.16 -2.49
CA ARG A 58 34.16 -18.63 -2.36
C ARG A 58 34.03 -19.32 -3.72
N ILE A 59 33.02 -18.97 -4.50
CA ILE A 59 32.80 -19.53 -5.85
C ILE A 59 34.01 -19.26 -6.75
N SER A 60 34.58 -18.06 -6.70
CA SER A 60 35.77 -17.74 -7.50
C SER A 60 36.98 -18.56 -7.09
N SER A 61 37.21 -18.74 -5.78
CA SER A 61 38.33 -19.54 -5.27
C SER A 61 38.22 -21.03 -5.62
N GLU A 62 37.02 -21.62 -5.50
CA GLU A 62 36.76 -23.01 -5.87
C GLU A 62 36.99 -23.23 -7.37
N ARG A 63 36.52 -22.29 -8.19
CA ARG A 63 36.72 -22.32 -9.64
C ARG A 63 38.20 -22.19 -10.02
N ASP A 64 38.93 -21.28 -9.40
CA ASP A 64 40.37 -21.12 -9.65
C ASP A 64 41.14 -22.39 -9.26
N GLN A 65 40.77 -23.04 -8.16
CA GLN A 65 41.34 -24.33 -7.76
C GLN A 65 41.02 -25.43 -8.78
N GLN A 66 39.79 -25.50 -9.29
CA GLN A 66 39.42 -26.44 -10.35
C GLN A 66 40.23 -26.22 -11.63
N LEU A 67 40.43 -24.97 -12.05
CA LEU A 67 41.25 -24.64 -13.21
C LEU A 67 42.71 -25.05 -13.01
N GLN A 68 43.28 -24.80 -11.83
CA GLN A 68 44.64 -25.26 -11.50
C GLN A 68 44.76 -26.78 -11.54
N ASN A 69 43.75 -27.50 -11.07
CA ASN A 69 43.73 -28.97 -11.13
C ASN A 69 43.67 -29.46 -12.58
N ILE A 70 42.81 -28.88 -13.43
CA ILE A 70 42.71 -29.24 -14.85
C ILE A 70 44.02 -28.96 -15.58
N ASP A 71 44.63 -27.80 -15.35
CA ASP A 71 45.93 -27.43 -15.93
C ASP A 71 47.03 -28.40 -15.52
N PHE A 72 47.04 -28.80 -14.25
CA PHE A 72 47.98 -29.81 -13.74
C PHE A 72 47.77 -31.17 -14.41
N LEU A 73 46.53 -31.65 -14.53
CA LEU A 73 46.20 -32.92 -15.17
C LEU A 73 46.63 -32.93 -16.64
N ARG A 74 46.32 -31.87 -17.38
CA ARG A 74 46.70 -31.73 -18.78
C ARG A 74 48.21 -31.75 -18.95
N ARG A 75 48.94 -30.98 -18.13
CA ARG A 75 50.41 -30.92 -18.20
C ARG A 75 51.03 -32.26 -17.86
N SER A 76 50.52 -32.94 -16.84
CA SER A 76 50.99 -34.26 -16.41
C SER A 76 50.74 -35.33 -17.47
N ALA A 77 49.56 -35.32 -18.11
CA ALA A 77 49.24 -36.24 -19.20
C ALA A 77 50.15 -36.02 -20.42
N THR A 78 50.44 -34.76 -20.78
CA THR A 78 51.40 -34.43 -21.84
C THR A 78 52.82 -34.88 -21.50
N GLU A 79 53.23 -34.73 -20.23
CA GLU A 79 54.55 -35.18 -19.76
C GLU A 79 54.65 -36.71 -19.82
N LEU A 80 53.63 -37.44 -19.36
CA LEU A 80 53.55 -38.90 -19.49
C LEU A 80 53.63 -39.34 -20.96
N LYS A 81 52.91 -38.64 -21.86
CA LYS A 81 52.94 -38.93 -23.30
C LYS A 81 54.34 -38.74 -23.91
N SER A 82 55.14 -37.83 -23.37
CA SER A 82 56.50 -37.59 -23.86
C SER A 82 57.51 -38.70 -23.50
N LEU A 83 57.15 -39.60 -22.57
CA LEU A 83 58.01 -40.73 -22.17
C LEU A 83 57.91 -41.89 -23.17
N PRO A 84 59.04 -42.47 -23.61
CA PRO A 84 59.09 -43.44 -24.71
C PRO A 84 58.61 -44.86 -24.38
N SER A 85 58.62 -45.28 -23.11
CA SER A 85 58.19 -46.63 -22.72
C SER A 85 57.05 -46.63 -21.71
N LEU A 86 56.21 -47.67 -21.77
CA LEU A 86 55.08 -47.85 -20.85
C LEU A 86 55.56 -47.97 -19.40
N GLU A 87 56.69 -48.63 -19.17
CA GLU A 87 57.29 -48.78 -17.84
C GLU A 87 57.70 -47.43 -17.24
N GLN A 88 58.30 -46.54 -18.04
CA GLN A 88 58.63 -45.18 -17.60
C GLN A 88 57.39 -44.35 -17.28
N ARG A 89 56.30 -44.53 -18.04
CA ARG A 89 55.02 -43.87 -17.77
C ARG A 89 54.39 -44.37 -16.49
N GLN A 90 54.39 -45.68 -16.24
CA GLN A 90 53.88 -46.26 -14.99
C GLN A 90 54.67 -45.75 -13.78
N GLN A 91 56.00 -45.68 -13.89
CA GLN A 91 56.84 -45.14 -12.84
C GLN A 91 56.56 -43.64 -12.60
N ALA A 92 56.49 -42.82 -13.65
CA ALA A 92 56.14 -41.41 -13.53
C ALA A 92 54.73 -41.20 -12.97
N PHE A 93 53.76 -42.03 -13.39
CA PHE A 93 52.40 -42.00 -12.87
C PHE A 93 52.33 -42.35 -11.38
N SER A 94 53.13 -43.30 -10.91
CA SER A 94 53.22 -43.64 -9.48
C SER A 94 53.67 -42.45 -8.61
N LEU A 95 54.48 -41.54 -9.17
CA LEU A 95 54.89 -40.30 -8.50
C LEU A 95 53.78 -39.23 -8.51
N LEU A 96 52.88 -39.28 -9.49
CA LEU A 96 51.74 -38.38 -9.60
C LEU A 96 50.53 -38.83 -8.75
N ALA A 97 50.40 -40.13 -8.49
CA ALA A 97 49.26 -40.72 -7.78
C ALA A 97 48.91 -40.04 -6.43
N PRO A 98 49.87 -39.74 -5.53
CA PRO A 98 49.54 -39.06 -4.26
C PRO A 98 48.97 -37.65 -4.45
N ARG A 99 49.30 -36.98 -5.57
CA ARG A 99 48.77 -35.66 -5.90
C ARG A 99 47.40 -35.75 -6.54
N LEU A 100 47.15 -36.78 -7.35
CA LEU A 100 45.82 -37.09 -7.88
C LEU A 100 44.82 -37.37 -6.74
N GLU A 101 45.22 -38.16 -5.75
CA GLU A 101 44.41 -38.45 -4.56
C GLU A 101 44.08 -37.18 -3.76
N LYS A 102 45.05 -36.26 -3.59
CA LYS A 102 44.80 -34.96 -2.95
C LYS A 102 43.82 -34.08 -3.71
N MET A 103 43.64 -34.29 -5.01
CA MET A 103 42.63 -33.62 -5.83
C MET A 103 41.30 -34.38 -5.87
N GLY A 104 41.18 -35.50 -5.15
CA GLY A 104 39.99 -36.34 -5.12
C GLY A 104 39.85 -37.25 -6.34
N ILE A 105 40.92 -37.46 -7.10
CA ILE A 105 40.94 -38.36 -8.26
C ILE A 105 41.50 -39.70 -7.80
N ASP A 106 40.68 -40.74 -7.88
CA ASP A 106 41.06 -42.09 -7.52
C ASP A 106 42.07 -42.64 -8.53
N SER A 107 43.34 -42.68 -8.11
CA SER A 107 44.45 -43.17 -8.94
C SER A 107 44.29 -44.64 -9.32
N GLY A 108 43.55 -45.43 -8.52
CA GLY A 108 43.29 -46.84 -8.78
C GLY A 108 42.35 -47.11 -9.95
N GLN A 109 41.60 -46.11 -10.41
CA GLN A 109 40.75 -46.20 -11.60
C GLN A 109 41.53 -46.03 -12.90
N ILE A 110 42.75 -45.50 -12.83
CA ILE A 110 43.61 -45.33 -13.98
C ILE A 110 44.44 -46.61 -14.14
N LEU A 111 43.85 -47.57 -14.85
CA LEU A 111 44.51 -48.85 -15.13
C LEU A 111 45.76 -48.63 -16.00
N PRO A 112 46.84 -49.42 -15.81
CA PRO A 112 48.08 -49.26 -16.56
C PRO A 112 47.91 -49.32 -18.09
N GLU A 113 46.87 -50.02 -18.55
CA GLU A 113 46.46 -50.13 -19.95
C GLU A 113 45.94 -48.81 -20.56
N HIS A 114 45.59 -47.81 -19.74
CA HIS A 114 45.19 -46.48 -20.17
C HIS A 114 46.35 -45.48 -20.32
N LEU A 115 47.58 -45.88 -19.98
CA LEU A 115 48.78 -45.03 -20.11
C LEU A 115 49.43 -45.07 -21.52
N THR A 116 48.69 -45.56 -22.51
CA THR A 116 49.05 -45.51 -23.94
C THR A 116 48.86 -44.10 -24.51
N ASP A 117 49.44 -43.80 -25.68
CA ASP A 117 49.26 -42.49 -26.33
C ASP A 117 47.78 -42.19 -26.59
N ASP A 118 47.04 -43.16 -27.13
CA ASP A 118 45.60 -43.03 -27.39
C ASP A 118 44.79 -42.85 -26.10
N GLY A 119 45.17 -43.55 -25.03
CA GLY A 119 44.54 -43.41 -23.72
C GLY A 119 44.74 -42.02 -23.11
N LEU A 120 45.98 -41.49 -23.20
CA LEU A 120 46.32 -40.15 -22.73
C LEU A 120 45.67 -39.05 -23.58
N ASP A 121 45.58 -39.22 -24.89
CA ASP A 121 44.88 -38.27 -25.77
C ASP A 121 43.38 -38.25 -25.50
N THR A 122 42.78 -39.42 -25.30
CA THR A 122 41.37 -39.54 -24.91
C THR A 122 41.13 -38.88 -23.55
N PHE A 123 42.03 -39.09 -22.58
CA PHE A 123 41.96 -38.44 -21.28
C PHE A 123 42.07 -36.91 -21.39
N ILE A 124 43.07 -36.38 -22.11
CA ILE A 124 43.25 -34.94 -22.33
C ILE A 124 42.03 -34.33 -23.03
N GLY A 125 41.45 -35.03 -24.01
CA GLY A 125 40.24 -34.60 -24.72
C GLY A 125 38.98 -34.61 -23.86
N SER A 126 38.93 -35.48 -22.85
CA SER A 126 37.81 -35.55 -21.88
C SER A 126 37.87 -34.46 -20.80
N LEU A 127 39.04 -33.85 -20.57
CA LEU A 127 39.16 -32.75 -19.62
C LEU A 127 38.39 -31.52 -20.12
N PRO A 128 37.67 -30.78 -19.24
CA PRO A 128 36.98 -29.56 -19.63
C PRO A 128 37.92 -28.61 -20.37
N GLN A 129 37.46 -28.06 -21.50
CA GLN A 129 38.26 -27.11 -22.26
C GLN A 129 38.38 -25.79 -21.48
N VAL A 130 39.51 -25.60 -20.81
CA VAL A 130 39.91 -24.32 -20.20
C VAL A 130 39.88 -23.24 -21.28
N GLY A 131 38.83 -22.42 -21.31
CA GLY A 131 38.65 -21.34 -22.27
C GLY A 131 37.22 -21.18 -22.82
N GLN A 132 36.44 -22.26 -22.96
CA GLN A 132 35.06 -22.15 -23.48
C GLN A 132 34.04 -21.66 -22.44
N ASP A 133 34.35 -21.82 -21.15
CA ASP A 133 33.46 -21.41 -20.05
C ASP A 133 33.81 -20.05 -19.41
N LEU A 134 34.73 -19.28 -19.99
CA LEU A 134 35.05 -17.94 -19.47
C LEU A 134 33.79 -17.06 -19.53
N THR A 135 33.46 -16.41 -18.40
CA THR A 135 32.34 -15.46 -18.37
C THR A 135 32.58 -14.34 -19.37
N ALA A 136 31.52 -13.65 -19.84
CA ALA A 136 31.66 -12.55 -20.79
C ALA A 136 32.72 -11.51 -20.32
N GLY A 137 32.72 -11.19 -19.02
CA GLY A 137 33.71 -10.28 -18.43
C GLY A 137 35.14 -10.83 -18.35
N GLN A 138 35.33 -12.16 -18.25
CA GLN A 138 36.67 -12.76 -18.29
C GLN A 138 37.22 -12.82 -19.71
N ARG A 139 36.36 -13.09 -20.70
CA ARG A 139 36.72 -13.01 -22.13
C ARG A 139 37.09 -11.59 -22.52
N GLU A 140 36.24 -10.63 -22.17
CA GLU A 140 36.50 -9.21 -22.39
C GLU A 140 37.80 -8.76 -21.71
N PHE A 141 38.04 -9.16 -20.46
CA PHE A 141 39.29 -8.82 -19.79
C PHE A 141 40.51 -9.48 -20.43
N ALA A 142 40.42 -10.76 -20.82
CA ALA A 142 41.51 -11.45 -21.50
C ALA A 142 41.82 -10.81 -22.86
N GLU A 143 40.79 -10.42 -23.61
CA GLU A 143 40.90 -9.73 -24.90
C GLU A 143 41.50 -8.32 -24.74
N LEU A 144 40.94 -7.51 -23.85
CA LEU A 144 41.44 -6.15 -23.58
C LEU A 144 42.87 -6.13 -23.03
N THR A 145 43.29 -7.20 -22.35
CA THR A 145 44.63 -7.29 -21.80
C THR A 145 45.60 -8.08 -22.68
N GLU A 146 45.17 -8.71 -23.78
CA GLU A 146 46.01 -9.62 -24.58
C GLU A 146 47.35 -9.00 -24.98
N LYS A 147 47.31 -7.75 -25.44
CA LYS A 147 48.46 -6.96 -25.92
C LYS A 147 49.27 -6.26 -24.83
N LEU A 148 48.84 -6.36 -23.57
CA LEU A 148 49.56 -5.75 -22.45
C LEU A 148 50.78 -6.59 -22.05
N THR A 149 51.81 -5.90 -21.57
CA THR A 149 52.97 -6.56 -20.96
C THR A 149 52.53 -7.38 -19.73
N PRO A 150 53.30 -8.40 -19.31
CA PRO A 150 52.99 -9.14 -18.08
C PRO A 150 52.85 -8.24 -16.84
N GLU A 151 53.63 -7.17 -16.79
CA GLU A 151 53.61 -6.17 -15.72
C GLU A 151 52.31 -5.36 -15.73
N ASP A 152 51.87 -4.90 -16.90
CA ASP A 152 50.60 -4.18 -17.06
C ASP A 152 49.39 -5.08 -16.82
N LYS A 153 49.45 -6.36 -17.22
CA LYS A 153 48.43 -7.36 -16.88
C LYS A 153 48.31 -7.51 -15.37
N ALA A 154 49.43 -7.61 -14.65
CA ALA A 154 49.45 -7.70 -13.20
C ALA A 154 48.91 -6.41 -12.54
N ARG A 155 49.24 -5.25 -13.11
CA ARG A 155 48.74 -3.94 -12.65
C ARG A 155 47.23 -3.79 -12.86
N ALA A 156 46.72 -4.13 -14.06
CA ALA A 156 45.30 -4.11 -14.37
C ALA A 156 44.50 -5.05 -13.46
N ARG A 157 45.04 -6.23 -13.14
CA ARG A 157 44.47 -7.15 -12.13
C ARG A 157 44.44 -6.50 -10.75
N ARG A 158 45.53 -5.91 -10.29
CA ARG A 158 45.59 -5.18 -9.00
C ARG A 158 44.57 -4.04 -8.95
N ILE A 159 44.43 -3.26 -10.02
CA ILE A 159 43.44 -2.18 -10.13
C ILE A 159 42.00 -2.72 -10.13
N LYS A 160 41.73 -3.82 -10.85
CA LYS A 160 40.41 -4.47 -10.90
C LYS A 160 40.00 -5.02 -9.53
N LEU A 161 40.97 -5.59 -8.79
CA LEU A 161 40.82 -6.10 -7.43
C LEU A 161 40.81 -4.98 -6.37
N GLY A 162 41.05 -3.72 -6.74
CA GLY A 162 41.12 -2.59 -5.80
C GLY A 162 42.36 -2.56 -4.91
N LEU A 163 43.39 -3.35 -5.23
CA LEU A 163 44.69 -3.37 -4.53
C LEU A 163 45.60 -2.21 -4.95
N GLU A 164 45.37 -1.66 -6.14
CA GLU A 164 45.98 -0.42 -6.59
C GLU A 164 44.90 0.64 -6.88
N PRO A 165 45.17 1.92 -6.58
CA PRO A 165 44.26 2.99 -6.90
C PRO A 165 44.03 3.01 -8.41
N ARG A 166 42.75 3.06 -8.81
CA ARG A 166 42.38 3.29 -10.21
C ARG A 166 43.00 4.60 -10.66
N ALA A 167 43.47 4.65 -11.92
CA ALA A 167 44.02 5.86 -12.54
C ALA A 167 43.02 7.04 -12.64
N THR A 168 41.79 6.85 -12.15
CA THR A 168 40.90 7.94 -11.80
C THR A 168 41.41 8.59 -10.51
N GLY A 169 42.34 9.54 -10.63
CA GLY A 169 42.46 10.59 -9.63
C GLY A 169 41.05 11.15 -9.34
N SER A 170 40.78 11.57 -8.10
CA SER A 170 39.45 12.15 -7.80
C SER A 170 39.13 13.20 -8.86
N ALA A 171 37.90 13.23 -9.37
CA ALA A 171 37.54 14.19 -10.41
C ALA A 171 37.96 15.62 -10.02
N ALA A 172 37.89 15.95 -8.72
CA ALA A 172 38.39 17.20 -8.15
C ALA A 172 39.89 17.45 -8.39
N LEU A 173 40.75 16.43 -8.26
CA LEU A 173 42.19 16.55 -8.51
C LEU A 173 42.46 16.77 -10.00
N THR A 174 41.80 16.03 -10.89
CA THR A 174 41.90 16.24 -12.35
C THR A 174 41.38 17.61 -12.77
N ILE A 175 40.29 18.09 -12.16
CA ILE A 175 39.73 19.42 -12.42
C ILE A 175 40.68 20.52 -11.95
N ALA A 176 41.35 20.32 -10.81
CA ALA A 176 42.35 21.25 -10.28
C ALA A 176 43.63 21.27 -11.13
N GLU A 177 44.18 20.10 -11.50
CA GLU A 177 45.40 19.97 -12.31
C GLU A 177 45.22 20.51 -13.73
N GLN A 178 44.02 20.38 -14.31
CA GLN A 178 43.71 20.90 -15.65
C GLN A 178 43.23 22.36 -15.66
N GLU A 179 43.28 23.07 -14.52
CA GLU A 179 42.79 24.44 -14.37
C GLU A 179 41.31 24.64 -14.79
N LYS A 180 40.50 23.57 -14.76
CA LYS A 180 39.09 23.57 -15.18
C LYS A 180 38.10 23.95 -14.07
N ALA A 181 38.59 24.30 -12.89
CA ALA A 181 37.76 24.58 -11.73
C ALA A 181 36.68 25.64 -12.00
N LEU A 182 37.02 26.70 -12.74
CA LEU A 182 36.07 27.78 -13.08
C LEU A 182 34.98 27.31 -14.05
N GLU A 183 35.33 26.48 -15.03
CA GLU A 183 34.37 25.95 -16.01
C GLU A 183 33.39 24.97 -15.34
N VAL A 184 33.90 24.09 -14.47
CA VAL A 184 33.08 23.17 -13.68
C VAL A 184 32.17 23.94 -12.74
N ALA A 185 32.67 24.93 -12.00
CA ALA A 185 31.86 25.73 -11.09
C ALA A 185 30.73 26.48 -11.83
N ARG A 186 31.00 27.00 -13.05
CA ARG A 186 29.97 27.62 -13.90
C ARG A 186 28.93 26.60 -14.34
N SER A 187 29.35 25.42 -14.80
CA SER A 187 28.44 24.34 -15.18
C SER A 187 27.56 23.89 -14.02
N GLU A 188 28.14 23.70 -12.84
CA GLU A 188 27.41 23.35 -11.62
C GLU A 188 26.39 24.42 -11.21
N ALA A 189 26.75 25.70 -11.29
CA ALA A 189 25.83 26.80 -11.02
C ALA A 189 24.66 26.82 -12.01
N THR A 190 24.90 26.59 -13.31
CA THR A 190 23.83 26.49 -14.32
C THR A 190 22.93 25.28 -14.05
N ILE A 191 23.51 24.12 -13.73
CA ILE A 191 22.75 22.91 -13.40
C ILE A 191 21.91 23.13 -12.14
N ALA A 192 22.46 23.78 -11.12
CA ALA A 192 21.74 24.11 -9.89
C ALA A 192 20.58 25.08 -10.16
N GLY A 193 20.81 26.13 -10.95
CA GLY A 193 19.76 27.05 -11.38
C GLY A 193 18.63 26.36 -12.14
N ALA A 194 18.96 25.53 -13.13
CA ALA A 194 17.98 24.76 -13.90
C ALA A 194 17.20 23.76 -13.04
N LYS A 195 17.83 23.14 -12.03
CA LYS A 195 17.16 22.25 -11.07
C LYS A 195 16.14 22.99 -10.21
N GLU A 196 16.50 24.16 -9.66
CA GLU A 196 15.57 24.96 -8.87
C GLU A 196 14.44 25.53 -9.73
N GLU A 197 14.71 25.97 -10.96
CA GLU A 197 13.68 26.41 -11.90
C GLU A 197 12.70 25.27 -12.24
N ALA A 198 13.21 24.07 -12.57
CA ALA A 198 12.36 22.91 -12.83
C ALA A 198 11.48 22.54 -11.63
N LYS A 199 12.03 22.65 -10.41
CA LYS A 199 11.29 22.42 -9.15
C LYS A 199 10.19 23.46 -8.94
N LEU A 200 10.45 24.74 -9.22
CA LEU A 200 9.45 25.81 -9.14
C LEU A 200 8.35 25.63 -10.21
N ILE A 201 8.71 25.26 -11.44
CA ILE A 201 7.74 24.95 -12.50
C ILE A 201 6.87 23.75 -12.10
N SER A 202 7.47 22.69 -11.56
CA SER A 202 6.74 21.53 -11.07
C SER A 202 5.79 21.90 -9.94
N ARG A 203 6.22 22.71 -8.97
CA ARG A 203 5.36 23.20 -7.89
C ARG A 203 4.20 24.02 -8.44
N ARG A 204 4.47 24.97 -9.34
CA ARG A 204 3.44 25.82 -9.96
C ARG A 204 2.40 25.02 -10.73
N LYS A 205 2.80 23.92 -11.38
CA LYS A 205 1.88 23.00 -12.07
C LYS A 205 1.03 22.18 -11.10
N LEU A 206 1.61 21.73 -9.98
CA LEU A 206 0.93 20.88 -9.00
C LEU A 206 0.06 21.66 -8.01
N THR A 207 0.38 22.92 -7.70
CA THR A 207 -0.41 23.77 -6.79
C THR A 207 -1.91 23.80 -7.12
N PRO A 208 -2.36 24.09 -8.36
CA PRO A 208 -3.79 24.12 -8.66
C PRO A 208 -4.48 22.75 -8.51
N GLU A 209 -3.79 21.65 -8.85
CA GLU A 209 -4.32 20.30 -8.67
C GLU A 209 -4.50 19.96 -7.19
N ILE A 210 -3.51 20.33 -6.36
CA ILE A 210 -3.57 20.15 -4.90
C ILE A 210 -4.69 21.01 -4.30
N GLU A 211 -4.80 22.29 -4.70
CA GLU A 211 -5.85 23.18 -4.22
C GLU A 211 -7.25 22.69 -4.61
N ALA A 212 -7.41 22.18 -5.84
CA ALA A 212 -8.66 21.58 -6.29
C ALA A 212 -9.02 20.31 -5.49
N ALA A 213 -8.04 19.42 -5.26
CA ALA A 213 -8.24 18.21 -4.48
C ALA A 213 -8.58 18.51 -3.00
N VAL A 214 -7.91 19.49 -2.39
CA VAL A 214 -8.21 19.95 -1.03
C VAL A 214 -9.61 20.56 -0.97
N THR A 215 -9.97 21.43 -1.92
CA THR A 215 -11.30 22.05 -1.97
C THR A 215 -12.41 21.01 -2.10
N SER A 216 -12.24 20.02 -3.00
CA SER A 216 -13.17 18.91 -3.16
C SER A 216 -13.30 18.04 -1.90
N SER A 217 -12.17 17.74 -1.25
CA SER A 217 -12.13 16.96 -0.01
C SER A 217 -12.82 17.69 1.14
N VAL A 218 -12.60 18.99 1.28
CA VAL A 218 -13.27 19.84 2.30
C VAL A 218 -14.77 19.92 2.04
N ALA A 219 -15.20 20.09 0.78
CA ALA A 219 -16.62 20.10 0.43
C ALA A 219 -17.31 18.76 0.76
N SER A 220 -16.65 17.64 0.43
CA SER A 220 -17.15 16.29 0.75
C SER A 220 -17.22 16.06 2.26
N ALA A 221 -16.18 16.44 3.00
CA ALA A 221 -16.17 16.33 4.46
C ALA A 221 -17.27 17.17 5.13
N ARG A 222 -17.53 18.39 4.64
CA ARG A 222 -18.63 19.24 5.12
C ARG A 222 -20.00 18.63 4.81
N SER A 223 -20.19 18.05 3.62
CA SER A 223 -21.43 17.36 3.26
C SER A 223 -21.71 16.18 4.19
N VAL A 224 -20.70 15.34 4.46
CA VAL A 224 -20.82 14.21 5.40
C VAL A 224 -21.07 14.69 6.83
N ALA A 225 -20.40 15.75 7.28
CA ALA A 225 -20.63 16.33 8.60
C ALA A 225 -22.08 16.84 8.75
N ASN A 226 -22.59 17.59 7.77
CA ASN A 226 -23.97 18.09 7.77
C ASN A 226 -24.99 16.93 7.78
N GLN A 227 -24.79 15.90 6.93
CA GLN A 227 -25.64 14.70 6.94
C GLN A 227 -25.60 13.96 8.28
N SER A 228 -24.44 13.90 8.93
CA SER A 228 -24.32 13.29 10.26
C SER A 228 -25.01 14.12 11.34
N GLU A 229 -24.97 15.45 11.25
CA GLU A 229 -25.67 16.35 12.18
C GLU A 229 -27.19 16.23 12.02
N GLU A 230 -27.68 16.23 10.78
CA GLU A 230 -29.09 15.97 10.45
C GLU A 230 -29.54 14.59 10.96
N GLY A 231 -28.75 13.55 10.75
CA GLY A 231 -29.04 12.21 11.26
C GLY A 231 -29.13 12.14 12.79
N ARG A 232 -28.25 12.85 13.51
CA ARG A 232 -28.31 12.94 14.98
C ARG A 232 -29.52 13.73 15.47
N SER A 233 -29.86 14.82 14.79
CA SER A 233 -31.05 15.61 15.07
C SER A 233 -32.32 14.77 14.87
N ASN A 234 -32.43 14.07 13.74
CA ASN A 234 -33.57 13.19 13.43
C ASN A 234 -33.69 12.03 14.42
N ALA A 235 -32.58 11.40 14.80
CA ALA A 235 -32.60 10.33 15.81
C ALA A 235 -33.05 10.85 17.21
N THR A 236 -32.68 12.08 17.55
CA THR A 236 -33.13 12.73 18.79
C THR A 236 -34.62 13.04 18.74
N ALA A 237 -35.08 13.61 17.62
CA ALA A 237 -36.50 13.90 17.38
C ALA A 237 -37.35 12.62 17.43
N LEU A 238 -36.89 11.52 16.83
CA LEU A 238 -37.57 10.23 16.84
C LEU A 238 -37.71 9.69 18.27
N ARG A 239 -36.65 9.77 19.09
CA ARG A 239 -36.71 9.32 20.50
C ARG A 239 -37.68 10.13 21.34
N VAL A 240 -37.71 11.45 21.14
CA VAL A 240 -38.66 12.34 21.83
C VAL A 240 -40.09 12.01 21.39
N TYR A 241 -40.31 11.80 20.09
CA TYR A 241 -41.59 11.36 19.53
C TYR A 241 -42.05 10.02 20.12
N GLU A 242 -41.22 8.99 20.11
CA GLU A 242 -41.53 7.67 20.65
C GLU A 242 -41.92 7.72 22.14
N THR A 243 -41.29 8.62 22.89
CA THR A 243 -41.63 8.84 24.31
C THR A 243 -42.99 9.53 24.43
N GLY A 244 -43.24 10.55 23.62
CA GLY A 244 -44.52 11.26 23.57
C GLY A 244 -45.67 10.37 23.15
N ILE A 245 -45.51 9.56 22.10
CA ILE A 245 -46.57 8.68 21.58
C ILE A 245 -46.90 7.56 22.55
N ARG A 246 -45.90 7.00 23.25
CA ARG A 246 -46.11 5.99 24.31
C ARG A 246 -46.88 6.58 25.49
N ASN A 247 -46.55 7.81 25.89
CA ASN A 247 -47.29 8.53 26.92
C ASN A 247 -48.74 8.79 26.49
N LEU A 248 -48.94 9.30 25.27
CA LEU A 248 -50.26 9.54 24.71
C LEU A 248 -51.11 8.26 24.65
N ALA A 249 -50.56 7.17 24.11
CA ALA A 249 -51.24 5.89 24.01
C ALA A 249 -51.64 5.36 25.38
N GLY A 250 -50.76 5.43 26.38
CA GLY A 250 -51.05 5.05 27.76
C GLY A 250 -52.18 5.87 28.38
N LYS A 251 -52.09 7.21 28.28
CA LYS A 251 -53.12 8.10 28.86
C LYS A 251 -54.46 8.03 28.16
N LEU A 252 -54.47 7.81 26.85
CA LEU A 252 -55.71 7.53 26.13
C LEU A 252 -56.29 6.16 26.50
N GLY A 253 -55.46 5.14 26.74
CA GLY A 253 -55.90 3.80 27.18
C GLY A 253 -56.49 3.76 28.59
N GLU A 254 -55.98 4.62 29.49
CA GLU A 254 -56.48 4.75 30.87
C GLU A 254 -57.79 5.56 30.97
N SER A 255 -58.09 6.39 29.97
CA SER A 255 -59.27 7.29 30.00
C SER A 255 -60.49 6.69 29.32
N SER A 256 -61.69 7.02 29.80
CA SER A 256 -62.92 6.74 29.08
C SER A 256 -63.01 7.60 27.82
N THR A 257 -63.13 6.95 26.67
CA THR A 257 -63.12 7.58 25.35
C THR A 257 -64.28 7.14 24.47
N GLY A 258 -64.59 7.93 23.45
CA GLY A 258 -65.57 7.63 22.42
C GLY A 258 -66.28 8.90 21.94
N PRO A 259 -67.05 8.82 20.85
CA PRO A 259 -67.64 10.00 20.21
C PRO A 259 -68.49 10.85 21.16
N ILE A 260 -69.22 10.21 22.09
CA ILE A 260 -70.06 10.89 23.07
C ILE A 260 -69.22 11.39 24.26
N VAL A 261 -68.34 10.54 24.81
CA VAL A 261 -67.54 10.88 26.01
C VAL A 261 -66.57 12.03 25.73
N GLY A 262 -65.99 12.08 24.53
CA GLY A 262 -65.08 13.16 24.12
C GLY A 262 -65.76 14.50 23.81
N LEU A 263 -67.09 14.59 23.89
CA LEU A 263 -67.82 15.88 23.85
C LEU A 263 -67.93 16.51 25.23
N ILE A 264 -67.78 15.71 26.30
CA ILE A 264 -67.85 16.20 27.67
C ILE A 264 -66.45 16.73 28.07
N PRO A 265 -66.37 17.91 28.72
CA PRO A 265 -65.11 18.43 29.27
C PRO A 265 -64.40 17.38 30.15
N ALA A 266 -63.06 17.42 30.19
CA ALA A 266 -62.29 16.53 31.05
C ALA A 266 -62.49 16.87 32.53
N ILE A 267 -63.42 16.15 33.16
CA ILE A 267 -63.76 16.33 34.58
C ILE A 267 -62.97 15.39 35.50
N THR A 268 -62.41 14.30 34.96
CA THR A 268 -61.59 13.34 35.71
C THR A 268 -60.11 13.57 35.48
N SER A 269 -59.27 13.15 36.45
CA SER A 269 -57.83 13.30 36.37
C SER A 269 -57.21 12.55 35.18
N GLU A 270 -57.77 11.40 34.82
CA GLU A 270 -57.34 10.58 33.69
C GLU A 270 -57.67 11.28 32.36
N GLN A 271 -58.86 11.86 32.25
CA GLN A 271 -59.26 12.63 31.07
C GLN A 271 -58.42 13.90 30.89
N GLN A 272 -58.11 14.60 32.00
CA GLN A 272 -57.25 15.79 31.98
C GLN A 272 -55.81 15.41 31.60
N SER A 273 -55.33 14.26 32.09
CA SER A 273 -54.02 13.72 31.72
C SER A 273 -53.95 13.38 30.23
N ALA A 274 -55.01 12.80 29.67
CA ALA A 274 -55.11 12.52 28.24
C ALA A 274 -55.12 13.80 27.39
N GLU A 275 -55.86 14.84 27.80
CA GLU A 275 -55.82 16.16 27.13
C GLU A 275 -54.45 16.85 27.26
N GLY A 276 -53.79 16.71 28.40
CA GLY A 276 -52.40 17.12 28.58
C GLY A 276 -51.47 16.42 27.58
N ALA A 277 -51.56 15.10 27.46
CA ALA A 277 -50.74 14.33 26.52
C ALA A 277 -51.00 14.72 25.05
N ILE A 278 -52.26 14.96 24.66
CA ILE A 278 -52.61 15.45 23.32
C ILE A 278 -51.97 16.81 23.05
N SER A 279 -52.06 17.74 24.01
CA SER A 279 -51.52 19.09 23.83
C SER A 279 -49.99 19.12 23.74
N LEU A 280 -49.30 18.17 24.38
CA LEU A 280 -47.85 18.00 24.27
C LEU A 280 -47.40 17.46 22.89
N MET A 281 -48.26 16.72 22.19
CA MET A 281 -47.90 16.17 20.87
C MET A 281 -47.91 17.22 19.76
N ALA A 282 -48.78 18.24 19.85
CA ALA A 282 -48.87 19.29 18.84
C ALA A 282 -47.54 20.03 18.59
N PRO A 283 -46.81 20.54 19.61
CA PRO A 283 -45.51 21.17 19.38
C PRO A 283 -44.46 20.17 18.89
N LEU A 284 -44.44 18.93 19.40
CA LEU A 284 -43.49 17.90 18.96
C LEU A 284 -43.63 17.56 17.47
N LEU A 285 -44.87 17.33 17.03
CA LEU A 285 -45.16 17.06 15.62
C LEU A 285 -44.85 18.28 14.76
N LYS A 286 -45.15 19.50 15.22
CA LYS A 286 -44.79 20.72 14.52
C LYS A 286 -43.28 20.81 14.29
N ASP A 287 -42.47 20.51 15.30
CA ASP A 287 -41.01 20.53 15.19
C ASP A 287 -40.48 19.48 14.21
N ILE A 288 -41.11 18.29 14.15
CA ILE A 288 -40.73 17.21 13.22
C ILE A 288 -41.12 17.51 11.77
N PHE A 289 -42.30 18.08 11.55
CA PHE A 289 -42.81 18.34 10.20
C PHE A 289 -42.26 19.64 9.61
N ARG A 290 -41.78 20.57 10.43
CA ARG A 290 -41.17 21.80 9.96
C ARG A 290 -39.75 21.54 9.44
N SER A 291 -39.62 21.46 8.12
CA SER A 291 -38.30 21.38 7.47
C SER A 291 -37.56 22.73 7.58
N SER A 292 -36.23 22.70 7.75
CA SER A 292 -35.42 23.92 7.67
C SER A 292 -35.53 24.52 6.27
N GLY A 293 -36.01 25.77 6.15
CA GLY A 293 -36.17 26.48 4.87
C GLY A 293 -37.55 26.36 4.21
N GLU A 294 -38.45 25.55 4.75
CA GLU A 294 -39.87 25.59 4.39
C GLU A 294 -40.51 26.78 5.12
N GLY A 295 -41.41 27.53 4.46
CA GLY A 295 -41.91 28.83 4.92
C GLY A 295 -42.62 28.82 6.29
N THR A 296 -43.38 29.89 6.59
CA THR A 296 -44.15 29.94 7.85
C THR A 296 -45.21 28.85 7.87
N PHE A 297 -45.13 27.93 8.84
CA PHE A 297 -46.12 26.88 9.10
C PHE A 297 -47.50 27.52 9.33
N THR A 298 -48.46 27.26 8.45
CA THR A 298 -49.73 27.98 8.43
C THR A 298 -50.72 27.43 9.45
N ASP A 299 -51.76 28.20 9.77
CA ASP A 299 -52.87 27.74 10.63
C ASP A 299 -53.59 26.53 10.03
N GLN A 300 -53.60 26.38 8.70
CA GLN A 300 -54.20 25.23 8.02
C GLN A 300 -53.34 23.98 8.22
N ASP A 301 -52.02 24.08 8.12
CA ASP A 301 -51.09 22.98 8.38
C ASP A 301 -51.18 22.52 9.84
N GLN A 302 -51.30 23.48 10.77
CA GLN A 302 -51.48 23.17 12.18
C GLN A 302 -52.80 22.45 12.45
N LYS A 303 -53.90 22.85 11.81
CA LYS A 303 -55.18 22.15 11.93
C LYS A 303 -55.10 20.73 11.37
N LEU A 304 -54.44 20.54 10.22
CA LEU A 304 -54.25 19.23 9.63
C LEU A 304 -53.44 18.31 10.54
N LEU A 305 -52.33 18.80 11.06
CA LEU A 305 -51.42 18.06 11.94
C LEU A 305 -52.07 17.72 13.30
N ILE A 306 -52.82 18.65 13.90
CA ILE A 306 -53.60 18.36 15.12
C ILE A 306 -54.70 17.33 14.83
N GLY A 307 -55.33 17.38 13.65
CA GLY A 307 -56.34 16.41 13.24
C GLY A 307 -55.84 14.97 13.11
N MET A 308 -54.53 14.78 12.92
CA MET A 308 -53.89 13.46 12.90
C MET A 308 -53.68 12.88 14.30
N ILE A 309 -53.63 13.71 15.35
CA ILE A 309 -53.43 13.25 16.72
C ILE A 309 -54.72 12.57 17.20
N PRO A 310 -54.67 11.34 17.71
CA PRO A 310 -55.84 10.71 18.30
C PRO A 310 -56.37 11.51 19.49
N THR A 311 -57.69 11.59 19.60
CA THR A 311 -58.39 12.35 20.63
C THR A 311 -59.30 11.46 21.47
N ARG A 312 -59.83 12.00 22.58
CA ARG A 312 -60.82 11.31 23.42
C ARG A 312 -62.14 11.01 22.69
N ARG A 313 -62.38 11.63 21.52
CA ARG A 313 -63.57 11.40 20.67
C ARG A 313 -63.45 10.17 19.78
N ASP A 314 -62.23 9.68 19.55
CA ASP A 314 -61.99 8.52 18.70
C ASP A 314 -62.39 7.22 19.42
N THR A 315 -62.96 6.27 18.67
CA THR A 315 -63.14 4.90 19.15
C THR A 315 -61.77 4.24 19.37
N PRO A 316 -61.67 3.17 20.17
CA PRO A 316 -60.42 2.45 20.37
C PRO A 316 -59.74 2.03 19.06
N GLU A 317 -60.50 1.54 18.08
CA GLU A 317 -60.01 1.07 16.78
C GLU A 317 -59.50 2.23 15.90
N ALA A 318 -60.24 3.35 15.88
CA ALA A 318 -59.84 4.53 15.13
C ALA A 318 -58.56 5.16 15.73
N ARG A 319 -58.41 5.12 17.05
CA ARG A 319 -57.20 5.59 17.73
C ARG A 319 -55.99 4.75 17.37
N GLU A 320 -56.08 3.43 17.47
CA GLU A 320 -55.00 2.54 17.10
C GLU A 320 -54.56 2.77 15.65
N SER A 321 -55.54 2.85 14.73
CA SER A 321 -55.29 3.13 13.32
C SER A 321 -54.57 4.47 13.11
N LYS A 322 -54.97 5.54 13.82
CA LYS A 322 -54.30 6.84 13.76
C LYS A 322 -52.89 6.80 14.34
N LEU A 323 -52.67 6.07 15.44
CA LEU A 323 -51.34 5.91 16.04
C LEU A 323 -50.39 5.21 15.07
N ILE A 324 -50.82 4.11 14.44
CA ILE A 324 -50.04 3.39 13.43
C ILE A 324 -49.74 4.28 12.23
N ALA A 325 -50.75 5.00 11.71
CA ALA A 325 -50.56 5.91 10.59
C ALA A 325 -49.57 7.02 10.92
N LEU A 326 -49.69 7.64 12.10
CA LEU A 326 -48.79 8.70 12.53
C LEU A 326 -47.35 8.19 12.68
N ASP A 327 -47.16 7.03 13.29
CA ASP A 327 -45.84 6.41 13.46
C ASP A 327 -45.18 6.14 12.10
N SER A 328 -45.92 5.57 11.14
CA SER A 328 -45.41 5.31 9.79
C SER A 328 -44.94 6.59 9.07
N ILE A 329 -45.69 7.69 9.21
CA ILE A 329 -45.35 8.98 8.58
C ILE A 329 -44.12 9.59 9.24
N ILE A 330 -44.01 9.51 10.57
CA ILE A 330 -42.86 10.06 11.30
C ILE A 330 -41.60 9.25 11.02
N GLN A 331 -41.69 7.92 10.98
CA GLN A 331 -40.57 7.08 10.58
C GLN A 331 -40.14 7.36 9.13
N ALA A 332 -41.08 7.58 8.22
CA ALA A 332 -40.75 8.00 6.86
C ALA A 332 -40.05 9.37 6.82
N LYS A 333 -40.54 10.36 7.58
CA LYS A 333 -39.98 11.73 7.63
C LYS A 333 -38.60 11.79 8.29
N LEU A 334 -38.39 11.06 9.39
CA LEU A 334 -37.15 11.11 10.18
C LEU A 334 -36.13 10.04 9.78
N GLY A 335 -36.58 8.90 9.25
CA GLY A 335 -35.75 7.72 9.01
C GLY A 335 -35.51 7.35 7.54
N GLN A 336 -36.19 7.97 6.57
CA GLN A 336 -36.08 7.62 5.15
C GLN A 336 -36.01 8.83 4.21
N GLN A 337 -35.00 9.69 4.38
CA GLN A 337 -34.22 9.91 3.18
C GLN A 337 -33.24 8.75 3.15
N PRO A 338 -33.46 7.70 2.32
CA PRO A 338 -32.33 6.84 2.01
C PRO A 338 -31.23 7.82 1.61
N ALA A 339 -30.09 7.74 2.28
CA ALA A 339 -28.89 8.21 1.64
C ALA A 339 -28.95 7.51 0.29
N GLN A 340 -29.33 8.25 -0.76
CA GLN A 340 -29.02 7.86 -2.11
C GLN A 340 -27.51 7.74 -1.99
N SER A 341 -27.08 6.50 -1.80
CA SER A 341 -25.70 6.11 -1.79
C SER A 341 -25.27 6.50 -3.19
N VAL A 342 -24.84 7.76 -3.32
CA VAL A 342 -24.06 8.21 -4.45
C VAL A 342 -22.96 7.17 -4.46
N PRO A 343 -22.93 6.28 -5.47
CA PRO A 343 -21.91 5.26 -5.51
C PRO A 343 -20.62 6.01 -5.32
N ALA A 344 -19.88 5.68 -4.26
CA ALA A 344 -18.55 6.19 -4.08
C ALA A 344 -17.75 5.64 -5.26
N GLN A 345 -17.81 6.36 -6.39
CA GLN A 345 -16.79 6.34 -7.41
C GLN A 345 -15.58 6.93 -6.71
N ILE A 346 -14.91 6.06 -5.94
CA ILE A 346 -13.51 6.18 -5.62
C ILE A 346 -12.84 6.12 -6.99
N THR A 347 -12.69 7.28 -7.61
CA THR A 347 -11.71 7.51 -8.65
C THR A 347 -10.35 7.40 -7.99
N ASP A 348 -9.92 6.15 -7.77
CA ASP A 348 -8.51 5.86 -7.60
C ASP A 348 -7.82 6.21 -8.93
N PRO A 349 -6.86 7.15 -8.96
CA PRO A 349 -6.01 7.36 -10.11
C PRO A 349 -4.93 6.27 -10.13
N GLN A 350 -5.33 5.02 -10.25
CA GLN A 350 -4.43 3.95 -10.69
C GLN A 350 -4.90 3.45 -12.04
N ALA A 351 -4.17 3.89 -13.06
CA ALA A 351 -4.20 3.38 -14.42
C ALA A 351 -3.84 1.89 -14.42
N GLN A 352 -4.80 1.03 -14.09
CA GLN A 352 -4.82 -0.35 -14.52
C GLN A 352 -5.43 -0.35 -15.92
N SER A 353 -4.59 -0.62 -16.90
CA SER A 353 -4.95 -0.93 -18.28
C SER A 353 -6.06 -1.97 -18.27
N ALA A 354 -7.29 -1.51 -18.54
CA ALA A 354 -8.41 -2.41 -18.77
C ALA A 354 -8.03 -3.39 -19.89
N PRO A 355 -8.35 -4.69 -19.77
CA PRO A 355 -8.14 -5.63 -20.85
C PRO A 355 -8.90 -5.12 -22.06
N ALA A 356 -8.19 -4.96 -23.18
CA ALA A 356 -8.78 -4.50 -24.43
C ALA A 356 -10.02 -5.36 -24.74
N GLN A 357 -11.20 -4.76 -24.61
CA GLN A 357 -12.45 -5.42 -24.97
C GLN A 357 -12.39 -5.69 -26.48
N GLN A 358 -12.21 -6.96 -26.83
CA GLN A 358 -12.24 -7.40 -28.22
C GLN A 358 -13.67 -7.25 -28.74
N PHE A 359 -13.92 -6.19 -29.50
CA PHE A 359 -15.16 -6.02 -30.25
C PHE A 359 -15.24 -7.08 -31.35
N ARG A 360 -16.40 -7.73 -31.49
CA ARG A 360 -16.64 -8.70 -32.57
C ARG A 360 -17.12 -7.98 -33.81
N GLU A 361 -16.68 -8.43 -34.98
CA GLU A 361 -17.15 -7.90 -36.25
C GLU A 361 -18.67 -8.07 -36.38
N GLY A 362 -19.36 -7.00 -36.76
CA GLY A 362 -20.82 -6.92 -36.81
C GLY A 362 -21.50 -6.41 -35.54
N GLN A 363 -20.76 -6.14 -34.45
CA GLN A 363 -21.34 -5.56 -33.24
C GLN A 363 -21.84 -4.13 -33.53
N THR A 364 -23.05 -3.80 -33.09
CA THR A 364 -23.63 -2.46 -33.22
C THR A 364 -23.60 -1.70 -31.90
N ALA A 365 -23.37 -0.40 -31.96
CA ALA A 365 -23.47 0.51 -30.82
C ALA A 365 -24.17 1.80 -31.26
N THR A 366 -24.73 2.54 -30.31
CA THR A 366 -25.30 3.86 -30.59
C THR A 366 -24.29 4.91 -30.17
N ASN A 367 -23.90 5.80 -31.09
CA ASN A 367 -23.05 6.92 -30.76
C ASN A 367 -23.81 7.84 -29.78
N PRO A 368 -23.33 8.05 -28.54
CA PRO A 368 -24.07 8.81 -27.52
C PRO A 368 -24.20 10.30 -27.87
N THR A 369 -23.33 10.82 -28.75
CA THR A 369 -23.31 12.23 -29.15
C THR A 369 -24.25 12.51 -30.31
N THR A 370 -24.36 11.58 -31.27
CA THR A 370 -25.13 11.79 -32.50
C THR A 370 -26.42 10.97 -32.58
N GLY A 371 -26.59 9.97 -31.72
CA GLY A 371 -27.71 9.02 -31.76
C GLY A 371 -27.65 8.04 -32.94
N GLN A 372 -26.62 8.09 -33.78
CA GLN A 372 -26.48 7.19 -34.93
C GLN A 372 -26.04 5.79 -34.50
N ILE A 373 -26.62 4.77 -35.15
CA ILE A 373 -26.17 3.38 -35.01
C ILE A 373 -24.89 3.22 -35.82
N ILE A 374 -23.83 2.78 -35.16
CA ILE A 374 -22.52 2.45 -35.73
C ILE A 374 -22.31 0.93 -35.63
N ILE A 375 -21.64 0.34 -36.61
CA ILE A 375 -21.30 -1.09 -36.67
C ILE A 375 -19.78 -1.28 -36.72
N PHE A 376 -19.26 -2.24 -35.99
CA PHE A 376 -17.85 -2.58 -36.00
C PHE A 376 -17.51 -3.45 -37.21
N ARG A 377 -16.76 -2.92 -38.18
CA ARG A 377 -16.29 -3.62 -39.39
C ARG A 377 -14.82 -3.34 -39.63
N ASN A 378 -14.02 -4.36 -39.97
CA ASN A 378 -12.59 -4.22 -40.26
C ASN A 378 -11.79 -3.45 -39.17
N GLY A 379 -12.13 -3.65 -37.89
CA GLY A 379 -11.43 -3.00 -36.77
C GLY A 379 -11.81 -1.55 -36.51
N GLN A 380 -12.84 -1.01 -37.19
CA GLN A 380 -13.32 0.36 -37.00
C GLN A 380 -14.85 0.40 -36.83
N TRP A 381 -15.33 1.36 -36.05
CA TRP A 381 -16.76 1.67 -35.96
C TRP A 381 -17.16 2.55 -37.15
N VAL A 382 -18.04 2.04 -38.00
CA VAL A 382 -18.54 2.74 -39.19
C VAL A 382 -20.03 3.04 -38.97
N PRO A 383 -20.53 4.26 -39.27
CA PRO A 383 -21.97 4.52 -39.29
C PRO A 383 -22.67 3.53 -40.22
N MET A 384 -23.78 2.98 -39.74
CA MET A 384 -24.56 1.98 -40.48
C MET A 384 -25.27 2.59 -41.68
#